data_AF-A0A3B4ASC9-F1
#
_entry.id   AF-A0A3B4ASC9-F1
#
_cell.length_a   1.000
_cell.length_b   1.000
_cell.length_c   1.000
_cell.angle_alpha   90.00
_cell.angle_beta   90.00
_cell.angle_gamma   90.00
#
_symmetry.space_group_name_H-M   'P 1'
#
loop_
_entity.id
_entity.type
_entity.pdbx_description
1 polymer ?
#
loop_
_entity_poly.entity_id
_entity_poly.type
_entity_poly.pdbx_seq_one_letter_code
_entity_poly.pdbx_strand_id
1 'polypeptide(L)'
;MVKHQPLQVYERQLCLSCITGIYGCRWKRYQRSHDDTTKWELLWSFVLLFTFGLLLLWSYFWWEAHNDYSEYNWFLYNRSGEWSDGTAPIVASTAAGFTYITFLMVLALCHVAVGQQLNLHWLHKIGVTAALLTTVVGLISVTQTWGYEWDVVPISLQATGPFLHIGAVAAVTALSWIAAGQVARAEKTIFQVVVVLLYFSVLLALYMVPLYITSPCIMDPSNLKSRPEVIGHQGASMLAPENTMWSFQRALQMNVTGLETDVTISLDGVPFLMHDATLRRTTDVQKVFPERQWEDASSFNWTDLRLLNTGHWFLKDDPFGTVQTLSPHEKQLIGNQTVCSLEQLLKLASFNNCTVVFKLGRPPPEHPSHYSWINDTLQAVLKSGIQQSLVFWTPEEERAEVRKMAPGLVQTSLVKPETPETLQREGISAMLLRYNQATTQEIGALSQNNINLTLYTVNEPWLYSVLWCSGVSSVSSEAPHILKKVPYPIWLMKPDEYCVLWVSMDLVSFAVVIAIFIFQKYRSSGIHSYNPEQIMLSAAVRRASRDVNVMKEKLIFSGIPRVHISTDPQPLE
;
A
#
# COMPACT_ATOMS: atom_id res chain seq x y z
N MET A 1 -3.15 -29.27 -62.22
CA MET A 1 -2.50 -29.73 -60.98
C MET A 1 -3.26 -29.17 -59.80
N VAL A 2 -4.12 -29.98 -59.18
CA VAL A 2 -4.77 -29.64 -57.91
C VAL A 2 -3.70 -29.78 -56.84
N LYS A 3 -3.27 -28.67 -56.23
CA LYS A 3 -2.42 -28.71 -55.04
C LYS A 3 -3.27 -29.30 -53.90
N HIS A 4 -3.04 -30.56 -53.55
CA HIS A 4 -3.53 -31.10 -52.29
C HIS A 4 -2.86 -30.31 -51.16
N GLN A 5 -3.62 -29.47 -50.48
CA GLN A 5 -3.24 -28.97 -49.16
C GLN A 5 -3.01 -30.20 -48.25
N PRO A 6 -1.88 -30.29 -47.53
CA PRO A 6 -1.69 -31.36 -46.56
C PRO A 6 -2.82 -31.28 -45.54
N LEU A 7 -3.44 -32.43 -45.24
CA LEU A 7 -4.46 -32.58 -44.19
C LEU A 7 -3.93 -31.96 -42.90
N GLN A 8 -4.47 -30.79 -42.55
CA GLN A 8 -4.13 -30.03 -41.36
C GLN A 8 -4.65 -30.78 -40.13
N VAL A 9 -3.74 -31.30 -39.33
CA VAL A 9 -4.07 -31.89 -38.02
C VAL A 9 -4.34 -30.75 -37.04
N TYR A 10 -5.62 -30.47 -36.80
CA TYR A 10 -6.06 -29.54 -35.75
C TYR A 10 -5.91 -30.22 -34.39
N GLU A 11 -4.77 -30.05 -33.73
CA GLU A 11 -4.65 -30.43 -32.32
C GLU A 11 -5.54 -29.53 -31.45
N ARG A 12 -6.30 -30.16 -30.56
CA ARG A 12 -7.24 -29.49 -29.65
C ARG A 12 -6.46 -28.89 -28.47
N GLN A 13 -5.73 -27.80 -28.70
CA GLN A 13 -5.03 -27.08 -27.63
C GLN A 13 -6.01 -26.21 -26.84
N LEU A 14 -6.78 -26.83 -25.94
CA LEU A 14 -7.76 -26.14 -25.09
C LEU A 14 -7.15 -24.96 -24.33
N CYS A 15 -5.96 -25.14 -23.75
CA CYS A 15 -5.25 -24.08 -23.02
C CYS A 15 -4.96 -22.86 -23.90
N LEU A 16 -4.48 -23.07 -25.13
CA LEU A 16 -4.21 -21.99 -26.08
C LEU A 16 -5.50 -21.24 -26.43
N SER A 17 -6.58 -21.98 -26.69
CA SER A 17 -7.89 -21.40 -27.00
C SER A 17 -8.46 -20.57 -25.85
N CYS A 18 -8.19 -20.95 -24.59
CA CYS A 18 -8.58 -20.17 -23.43
C CYS A 18 -7.75 -18.87 -23.34
N ILE A 19 -6.42 -18.94 -23.49
CA ILE A 19 -5.54 -17.77 -23.40
C ILE A 19 -5.85 -16.75 -24.51
N THR A 20 -6.06 -17.21 -25.75
CA THR A 20 -6.43 -16.34 -26.88
C THR A 20 -7.87 -15.86 -26.80
N GLY A 21 -8.76 -16.69 -26.25
CA GLY A 21 -10.17 -16.40 -26.01
C GLY A 21 -10.34 -15.27 -25.01
N ILE A 22 -9.69 -15.35 -23.86
CA ILE A 22 -9.84 -14.35 -22.79
C ILE A 22 -9.17 -13.03 -23.19
N TYR A 23 -7.92 -13.05 -23.66
CA TYR A 23 -7.18 -11.81 -23.97
C TYR A 23 -7.69 -11.06 -25.22
N GLY A 24 -8.14 -11.81 -26.24
CA GLY A 24 -8.45 -11.28 -27.57
C GLY A 24 -9.85 -11.58 -28.09
N CYS A 25 -10.73 -12.24 -27.31
CA CYS A 25 -12.03 -12.79 -27.75
C CYS A 25 -11.93 -13.79 -28.92
N ARG A 26 -10.81 -14.50 -29.05
CA ARG A 26 -10.56 -15.48 -30.13
C ARG A 26 -10.72 -16.90 -29.63
N TRP A 27 -11.96 -17.39 -29.63
CA TRP A 27 -12.37 -18.71 -29.12
C TRP A 27 -12.40 -19.84 -30.17
N LYS A 28 -12.18 -19.53 -31.46
CA LYS A 28 -12.28 -20.51 -32.56
C LYS A 28 -11.00 -21.33 -32.72
N ARG A 29 -11.16 -22.54 -33.29
CA ARG A 29 -10.11 -23.51 -33.69
C ARG A 29 -8.92 -22.76 -34.30
N TYR A 30 -7.82 -22.68 -33.56
CA TYR A 30 -6.74 -21.77 -33.90
C TYR A 30 -5.73 -22.44 -34.83
N GLN A 31 -5.58 -21.88 -36.03
CA GLN A 31 -4.37 -21.97 -36.81
C GLN A 31 -3.36 -21.03 -36.12
N ARG A 32 -2.18 -21.53 -35.74
CA ARG A 32 -1.08 -20.69 -35.21
C ARG A 32 -0.85 -19.56 -36.21
N SER A 33 -1.32 -18.35 -35.91
CA SER A 33 -1.10 -17.18 -36.76
C SER A 33 0.40 -16.92 -36.76
N HIS A 34 1.00 -17.00 -37.94
CA HIS A 34 2.38 -16.60 -38.18
C HIS A 34 2.51 -15.08 -38.41
N ASP A 35 1.44 -14.32 -38.14
CA ASP A 35 1.43 -12.88 -38.36
C ASP A 35 2.10 -12.17 -37.18
N ASP A 36 3.01 -11.25 -37.51
CA ASP A 36 3.70 -10.43 -36.52
C ASP A 36 2.73 -9.52 -35.75
N THR A 37 3.07 -9.24 -34.49
CA THR A 37 2.32 -8.26 -33.68
C THR A 37 2.42 -6.88 -34.34
N THR A 38 1.28 -6.26 -34.62
CA THR A 38 1.26 -4.94 -35.27
C THR A 38 1.86 -3.86 -34.36
N LYS A 39 2.38 -2.78 -34.94
CA LYS A 39 2.89 -1.63 -34.16
C LYS A 39 1.84 -1.06 -33.18
N TRP A 40 0.55 -1.14 -33.55
CA TRP A 40 -0.57 -0.75 -32.70
C TRP A 40 -0.79 -1.69 -31.51
N GLU A 41 -0.75 -2.99 -31.72
CA GLU A 41 -0.82 -3.94 -30.62
C GLU A 41 0.41 -3.86 -29.69
N LEU A 42 1.58 -3.55 -30.26
CA LEU A 42 2.80 -3.28 -29.47
C LEU A 42 2.62 -2.04 -28.59
N LEU A 43 2.07 -0.95 -29.11
CA LEU A 43 1.76 0.25 -28.32
C LEU A 43 0.82 -0.08 -27.16
N TRP A 44 -0.25 -0.84 -27.40
CA TRP A 44 -1.17 -1.25 -26.34
C TRP A 44 -0.52 -2.15 -25.28
N SER A 45 0.46 -2.96 -25.67
CA SER A 45 1.26 -3.75 -24.72
C SER A 45 2.11 -2.85 -23.81
N PHE A 46 2.69 -1.77 -24.37
CA PHE A 46 3.39 -0.75 -23.56
C PHE A 46 2.43 0.01 -22.63
N VAL A 47 1.25 0.40 -23.11
CA VAL A 47 0.23 1.06 -22.27
C VAL A 47 -0.20 0.14 -21.13
N LEU A 48 -0.41 -1.16 -21.40
CA LEU A 48 -0.74 -2.15 -20.38
C LEU A 48 0.39 -2.28 -19.34
N LEU A 49 1.66 -2.33 -19.77
CA LEU A 49 2.82 -2.39 -18.88
C LEU A 49 2.98 -1.15 -18.02
N PHE A 50 2.85 0.02 -18.62
CA PHE A 50 2.87 1.29 -17.89
C PHE A 50 1.74 1.37 -16.86
N THR A 51 0.52 0.99 -17.26
CA THR A 51 -0.65 0.96 -16.37
C THR A 51 -0.44 0.01 -15.20
N PHE A 52 0.12 -1.18 -15.45
CA PHE A 52 0.47 -2.14 -14.40
C PHE A 52 1.48 -1.54 -13.40
N GLY A 53 2.56 -0.92 -13.89
CA GLY A 53 3.56 -0.30 -13.03
C GLY A 53 2.99 0.85 -12.18
N LEU A 54 2.14 1.67 -12.78
CA LEU A 54 1.48 2.78 -12.08
C LEU A 54 0.51 2.28 -10.99
N LEU A 55 -0.30 1.27 -11.30
CA LEU A 55 -1.21 0.66 -10.33
C LEU A 55 -0.47 -0.11 -9.23
N LEU A 56 0.68 -0.71 -9.54
CA LEU A 56 1.52 -1.35 -8.53
C LEU A 56 2.01 -0.32 -7.50
N LEU A 57 2.54 0.82 -7.97
CA LEU A 57 2.96 1.92 -7.09
C LEU A 57 1.78 2.50 -6.30
N TRP A 58 0.65 2.70 -6.97
CA TRP A 58 -0.56 3.23 -6.34
C TRP A 58 -1.15 2.29 -5.29
N SER A 59 -1.16 0.98 -5.56
CA SER A 59 -1.60 -0.02 -4.58
C SER A 59 -0.65 -0.09 -3.39
N TYR A 60 0.66 0.01 -3.64
CA TYR A 60 1.66 0.09 -2.57
C TYR A 60 1.46 1.32 -1.69
N PHE A 61 1.24 2.50 -2.29
CA PHE A 61 0.94 3.73 -1.53
C PHE A 61 -0.26 3.54 -0.59
N TRP A 62 -1.38 3.02 -1.09
CA TRP A 62 -2.58 2.82 -0.26
C TRP A 62 -2.40 1.75 0.82
N TRP A 63 -1.58 0.73 0.56
CA TRP A 63 -1.22 -0.26 1.56
C TRP A 63 -0.45 0.37 2.72
N GLU A 64 0.58 1.17 2.43
CA GLU A 64 1.40 1.82 3.46
C GLU A 64 0.68 2.97 4.16
N ALA A 65 -0.18 3.70 3.45
CA ALA A 65 -1.02 4.75 4.00
C ALA A 65 -2.09 4.24 4.98
N HIS A 66 -2.22 2.92 5.20
CA HIS A 66 -3.14 2.34 6.18
C HIS A 66 -2.96 2.92 7.58
N ASN A 67 -1.72 3.27 7.94
CA ASN A 67 -1.39 3.96 9.18
C ASN A 67 -2.21 5.25 9.40
N ASP A 68 -2.54 5.96 8.33
CA ASP A 68 -3.13 7.31 8.30
C ASP A 68 -4.55 7.35 7.71
N TYR A 69 -5.25 6.21 7.62
CA TYR A 69 -6.63 6.19 7.10
C TYR A 69 -7.60 7.05 7.94
N SER A 70 -7.42 7.09 9.27
CA SER A 70 -8.19 7.95 10.17
C SER A 70 -8.00 9.43 9.84
N GLU A 71 -6.75 9.86 9.69
CA GLU A 71 -6.36 11.22 9.29
C GLU A 71 -6.93 11.60 7.92
N TYR A 72 -6.90 10.68 6.94
CA TYR A 72 -7.50 10.92 5.63
C TYR A 72 -9.01 11.11 5.71
N ASN A 73 -9.72 10.26 6.46
CA ASN A 73 -11.16 10.37 6.64
C ASN A 73 -11.53 11.65 7.38
N TRP A 74 -10.74 12.07 8.38
CA TRP A 74 -10.87 13.36 9.05
C TRP A 74 -10.66 14.53 8.08
N PHE A 75 -9.64 14.46 7.22
CA PHE A 75 -9.39 15.45 6.19
C PHE A 75 -10.56 15.61 5.22
N LEU A 76 -11.18 14.50 4.79
CA LEU A 76 -12.39 14.54 3.96
C LEU A 76 -13.57 15.17 4.71
N TYR A 77 -13.79 14.77 5.97
CA TYR A 77 -14.82 15.35 6.82
C TYR A 77 -14.66 16.87 6.96
N ASN A 78 -13.44 17.37 7.17
CA ASN A 78 -13.20 18.81 7.31
C ASN A 78 -13.54 19.60 6.04
N ARG A 79 -13.60 18.94 4.87
CA ARG A 79 -14.01 19.56 3.60
C ARG A 79 -15.50 19.38 3.28
N SER A 80 -16.08 18.23 3.58
CA SER A 80 -17.46 17.89 3.25
C SER A 80 -18.47 18.27 4.33
N GLY A 81 -18.03 18.30 5.59
CA GLY A 81 -18.89 18.41 6.77
C GLY A 81 -19.66 17.12 7.11
N GLU A 82 -19.43 16.03 6.39
CA GLU A 82 -20.06 14.72 6.59
C GLU A 82 -19.01 13.62 6.74
N TRP A 83 -19.13 12.82 7.80
CA TRP A 83 -18.21 11.72 8.05
C TRP A 83 -18.55 10.55 7.13
N SER A 84 -17.53 10.04 6.44
CA SER A 84 -17.62 8.82 5.64
C SER A 84 -16.23 8.18 5.54
N ASP A 85 -16.18 6.85 5.42
CA ASP A 85 -14.93 6.17 5.11
C ASP A 85 -14.62 6.31 3.62
N GLY A 86 -13.85 7.35 3.28
CA GLY A 86 -13.41 7.64 1.92
C GLY A 86 -12.28 6.73 1.45
N THR A 87 -11.58 6.06 2.36
CA THR A 87 -10.49 5.13 1.99
C THR A 87 -11.03 3.85 1.38
N ALA A 88 -12.12 3.29 1.93
CA ALA A 88 -12.72 2.04 1.46
C ALA A 88 -13.02 1.99 -0.05
N PRO A 89 -13.74 2.95 -0.68
CA PRO A 89 -13.99 2.92 -2.12
C PRO A 89 -12.71 3.09 -2.95
N ILE A 90 -11.72 3.84 -2.47
CA ILE A 90 -10.46 4.04 -3.18
C ILE A 90 -9.64 2.75 -3.17
N VAL A 91 -9.50 2.11 -2.01
CA VAL A 91 -8.79 0.83 -1.87
C VAL A 91 -9.49 -0.27 -2.67
N ALA A 92 -10.83 -0.36 -2.61
CA ALA A 92 -11.59 -1.34 -3.35
C ALA A 92 -11.45 -1.18 -4.87
N SER A 93 -11.56 0.05 -5.38
CA SER A 93 -11.38 0.33 -6.82
C SER A 93 -9.94 0.11 -7.28
N THR A 94 -8.96 0.47 -6.45
CA THR A 94 -7.53 0.21 -6.68
C THR A 94 -7.24 -1.29 -6.75
N ALA A 95 -7.74 -2.08 -5.79
CA ALA A 95 -7.58 -3.52 -5.76
C ALA A 95 -8.23 -4.21 -6.98
N ALA A 96 -9.44 -3.78 -7.36
CA ALA A 96 -10.12 -4.29 -8.55
C ALA A 96 -9.35 -3.96 -9.84
N GLY A 97 -8.90 -2.71 -9.98
CA GLY A 97 -8.07 -2.27 -11.11
C GLY A 97 -6.76 -3.02 -11.20
N PHE A 98 -6.01 -3.11 -10.09
CA PHE A 98 -4.74 -3.82 -10.02
C PHE A 98 -4.89 -5.31 -10.35
N THR A 99 -5.91 -5.98 -9.80
CA THR A 99 -6.18 -7.40 -10.08
C THR A 99 -6.48 -7.63 -11.56
N TYR A 100 -7.35 -6.79 -12.14
CA TYR A 100 -7.72 -6.88 -13.56
C TYR A 100 -6.52 -6.65 -14.49
N ILE A 101 -5.72 -5.62 -14.24
CA ILE A 101 -4.54 -5.29 -15.05
C ILE A 101 -3.44 -6.35 -14.89
N THR A 102 -3.23 -6.86 -13.67
CA THR A 102 -2.30 -7.97 -13.41
C THR A 102 -2.72 -9.22 -14.18
N PHE A 103 -4.00 -9.56 -14.18
CA PHE A 103 -4.51 -10.69 -14.94
C PHE A 103 -4.26 -10.55 -16.44
N LEU A 104 -4.51 -9.37 -17.02
CA LEU A 104 -4.19 -9.09 -18.42
C LEU A 104 -2.69 -9.14 -18.70
N MET A 105 -1.84 -8.66 -17.78
CA MET A 105 -0.39 -8.75 -17.89
C MET A 105 0.09 -10.19 -17.94
N VAL A 106 -0.41 -11.05 -17.04
CA VAL A 106 -0.09 -12.48 -17.03
C VAL A 106 -0.51 -13.14 -18.34
N LEU A 107 -1.71 -12.83 -18.84
CA LEU A 107 -2.15 -13.34 -20.15
C LEU A 107 -1.24 -12.86 -21.28
N ALA A 108 -0.85 -11.59 -21.31
CA ALA A 108 0.09 -11.06 -22.30
C ALA A 108 1.43 -11.81 -22.25
N LEU A 109 1.98 -12.05 -21.06
CA LEU A 109 3.19 -12.84 -20.87
C LEU A 109 3.02 -14.29 -21.36
N CYS A 110 1.86 -14.92 -21.14
CA CYS A 110 1.54 -16.24 -21.69
C CYS A 110 1.51 -16.24 -23.23
N HIS A 111 0.94 -15.20 -23.87
CA HIS A 111 0.97 -15.05 -25.33
C HIS A 111 2.41 -14.97 -25.83
N VAL A 112 3.26 -14.14 -25.21
CA VAL A 112 4.69 -14.06 -25.54
C VAL A 112 5.38 -15.42 -25.34
N ALA A 113 5.10 -16.13 -24.25
CA ALA A 113 5.67 -17.44 -23.97
C ALA A 113 5.34 -18.46 -25.07
N VAL A 114 4.09 -18.50 -25.55
CA VAL A 114 3.67 -19.45 -26.61
C VAL A 114 4.03 -18.97 -28.03
N GLY A 115 4.44 -17.70 -28.17
CA GLY A 115 4.77 -17.09 -29.47
C GLY A 115 3.50 -16.75 -30.25
N GLN A 116 2.49 -16.25 -29.55
CA GLN A 116 1.24 -15.74 -30.12
C GLN A 116 1.27 -14.22 -30.22
N GLN A 117 0.55 -13.68 -31.20
CA GLN A 117 0.37 -12.23 -31.34
C GLN A 117 -0.38 -11.63 -30.14
N LEU A 118 0.09 -10.49 -29.66
CA LEU A 118 -0.50 -9.74 -28.54
C LEU A 118 -1.73 -8.95 -29.01
N ASN A 119 -2.81 -9.62 -29.38
CA ASN A 119 -4.03 -8.94 -29.81
C ASN A 119 -4.96 -8.69 -28.62
N LEU A 120 -4.88 -7.49 -28.05
CA LEU A 120 -5.71 -7.09 -26.93
C LEU A 120 -7.09 -6.67 -27.45
N HIS A 121 -8.14 -7.35 -26.97
CA HIS A 121 -9.50 -7.05 -27.41
C HIS A 121 -9.90 -5.61 -27.08
N TRP A 122 -10.74 -4.98 -27.91
CA TRP A 122 -11.14 -3.58 -27.75
C TRP A 122 -11.81 -3.29 -26.39
N LEU A 123 -12.57 -4.26 -25.84
CA LEU A 123 -13.13 -4.16 -24.49
C LEU A 123 -12.04 -4.02 -23.43
N HIS A 124 -10.96 -4.80 -23.54
CA HIS A 124 -9.84 -4.69 -22.61
C HIS A 124 -9.05 -3.41 -22.80
N LYS A 125 -8.91 -2.91 -24.04
CA LYS A 125 -8.33 -1.59 -24.32
C LYS A 125 -9.08 -0.47 -23.60
N ILE A 126 -10.41 -0.52 -23.59
CA ILE A 126 -11.25 0.40 -22.79
C ILE A 126 -10.95 0.24 -21.30
N GLY A 127 -10.97 -1.00 -20.78
CA GLY A 127 -10.67 -1.26 -19.37
C GLY A 127 -9.29 -0.78 -18.92
N VAL A 128 -8.25 -1.01 -19.73
CA VAL A 128 -6.88 -0.51 -19.48
C VAL A 128 -6.84 1.00 -19.48
N THR A 129 -7.51 1.65 -20.44
CA THR A 129 -7.57 3.12 -20.50
C THR A 129 -8.30 3.70 -19.30
N ALA A 130 -9.42 3.10 -18.89
CA ALA A 130 -10.17 3.53 -17.71
C ALA A 130 -9.34 3.37 -16.43
N ALA A 131 -8.66 2.24 -16.25
CA ALA A 131 -7.77 2.00 -15.12
C ALA A 131 -6.60 3.00 -15.09
N LEU A 132 -6.00 3.29 -16.25
CA LEU A 132 -4.93 4.29 -16.36
C LEU A 132 -5.41 5.69 -15.98
N LEU A 133 -6.51 6.15 -16.58
CA LEU A 133 -7.05 7.49 -16.33
C LEU A 133 -7.46 7.67 -14.86
N THR A 134 -8.17 6.69 -14.29
CA THR A 134 -8.57 6.74 -12.87
C THR A 134 -7.37 6.76 -11.94
N THR A 135 -6.32 5.97 -12.22
CA THR A 135 -5.08 5.98 -11.43
C THR A 135 -4.35 7.32 -11.54
N VAL A 136 -4.22 7.87 -12.76
CA VAL A 136 -3.58 9.18 -12.97
C VAL A 136 -4.34 10.30 -12.26
N VAL A 137 -5.67 10.30 -12.35
CA VAL A 137 -6.52 11.25 -11.62
C VAL A 137 -6.32 11.10 -10.11
N GLY A 138 -6.35 9.86 -9.59
CA GLY A 138 -6.12 9.58 -8.17
C GLY A 138 -4.77 10.08 -7.66
N LEU A 139 -3.69 9.83 -8.42
CA LEU A 139 -2.34 10.31 -8.11
C LEU A 139 -2.27 11.84 -8.06
N ILE A 140 -2.85 12.52 -9.06
CA ILE A 140 -2.88 13.98 -9.11
C ILE A 140 -3.68 14.53 -7.92
N SER A 141 -4.85 13.94 -7.63
CA SER A 141 -5.70 14.35 -6.51
C SER A 141 -4.96 14.23 -5.18
N VAL A 142 -4.39 13.06 -4.86
CA VAL A 142 -3.63 12.87 -3.61
C VAL A 142 -2.44 13.83 -3.53
N THR A 143 -1.69 14.02 -4.61
CA THR A 143 -0.55 14.93 -4.61
C THR A 143 -0.96 16.38 -4.34
N GLN A 144 -2.12 16.82 -4.84
CA GLN A 144 -2.59 18.19 -4.64
C GLN A 144 -3.27 18.40 -3.28
N THR A 145 -3.95 17.38 -2.75
CA THR A 145 -4.78 17.54 -1.56
C THR A 145 -4.14 17.00 -0.29
N TRP A 146 -3.27 16.00 -0.41
CA TRP A 146 -2.71 15.21 0.68
C TRP A 146 -1.24 14.82 0.39
N GLY A 147 -0.51 15.73 -0.26
CA GLY A 147 0.81 15.42 -0.84
C GLY A 147 1.91 15.12 0.17
N TYR A 148 1.77 15.54 1.42
CA TYR A 148 2.75 15.25 2.48
C TYR A 148 2.77 13.76 2.87
N GLU A 149 1.75 12.98 2.51
CA GLU A 149 1.78 11.53 2.76
C GLU A 149 2.65 10.75 1.81
N TRP A 150 3.11 11.36 0.72
CA TRP A 150 4.11 10.71 -0.12
C TRP A 150 5.37 10.33 0.66
N ASP A 151 5.62 10.97 1.80
CA ASP A 151 6.70 10.64 2.73
C ASP A 151 6.59 9.23 3.34
N VAL A 152 5.39 8.62 3.40
CA VAL A 152 5.22 7.24 3.90
C VAL A 152 5.91 6.22 2.98
N VAL A 153 6.03 6.51 1.69
CA VAL A 153 6.65 5.62 0.71
C VAL A 153 8.15 5.44 0.97
N PRO A 154 8.99 6.49 1.03
CA PRO A 154 10.40 6.31 1.36
C PRO A 154 10.62 5.77 2.79
N ILE A 155 9.74 6.07 3.75
CA ILE A 155 9.83 5.52 5.12
C ILE A 155 9.53 4.02 5.12
N SER A 156 8.45 3.58 4.47
CA SER A 156 8.09 2.16 4.36
C SER A 156 9.13 1.34 3.60
N LEU A 157 9.79 1.91 2.57
CA LEU A 157 10.88 1.25 1.87
C LEU A 157 12.07 0.89 2.77
N GLN A 158 12.24 1.57 3.91
CA GLN A 158 13.24 1.18 4.91
C GLN A 158 12.87 -0.14 5.62
N ALA A 159 11.59 -0.52 5.66
CA ALA A 159 11.13 -1.81 6.16
C ALA A 159 10.97 -2.85 5.04
N THR A 160 10.31 -2.48 3.95
CA THR A 160 9.85 -3.40 2.90
C THR A 160 10.89 -3.64 1.82
N GLY A 161 11.86 -2.73 1.64
CA GLY A 161 12.87 -2.77 0.59
C GLY A 161 13.57 -4.13 0.43
N PRO A 162 14.13 -4.73 1.51
CA PRO A 162 14.72 -6.07 1.46
C PRO A 162 13.81 -7.14 0.84
N PHE A 163 12.52 -7.12 1.15
CA PHE A 163 11.55 -8.12 0.71
C PHE A 163 11.05 -7.83 -0.71
N LEU A 164 10.84 -6.55 -1.04
CA LEU A 164 10.50 -6.13 -2.40
C LEU A 164 11.62 -6.49 -3.38
N HIS A 165 12.88 -6.35 -2.97
CA HIS A 165 14.02 -6.82 -3.76
C HIS A 165 13.95 -8.33 -4.04
N ILE A 166 13.75 -9.16 -3.01
CA ILE A 166 13.63 -10.62 -3.18
C ILE A 166 12.49 -10.97 -4.14
N GLY A 167 11.32 -10.34 -3.96
CA GLY A 167 10.17 -10.52 -4.83
C GLY A 167 10.46 -10.12 -6.27
N ALA A 168 11.14 -8.99 -6.49
CA ALA A 168 11.55 -8.53 -7.80
C ALA A 168 12.55 -9.49 -8.47
N VAL A 169 13.56 -9.98 -7.75
CA VAL A 169 14.54 -10.95 -8.28
C VAL A 169 13.83 -12.24 -8.67
N ALA A 170 12.93 -12.74 -7.83
CA ALA A 170 12.12 -13.92 -8.15
C ALA A 170 11.27 -13.71 -9.42
N ALA A 171 10.62 -12.56 -9.55
CA ALA A 171 9.82 -12.22 -10.73
C ALA A 171 10.66 -12.15 -12.01
N VAL A 172 11.80 -11.45 -12.00
CA VAL A 172 12.71 -11.35 -13.15
C VAL A 172 13.32 -12.72 -13.50
N THR A 173 13.63 -13.53 -12.48
CA THR A 173 14.08 -14.92 -12.67
C THR A 173 13.03 -15.75 -13.39
N ALA A 174 11.76 -15.65 -13.00
CA ALA A 174 10.66 -16.35 -13.68
C ALA A 174 10.50 -15.90 -15.14
N LEU A 175 10.71 -14.60 -15.42
CA LEU A 175 10.68 -14.05 -16.77
C LEU A 175 11.84 -14.55 -17.67
N SER A 176 12.90 -15.12 -17.09
CA SER A 176 14.00 -15.71 -17.87
C SER A 176 13.53 -16.81 -18.83
N TRP A 177 12.50 -17.57 -18.46
CA TRP A 177 11.94 -18.61 -19.33
C TRP A 177 11.37 -18.03 -20.62
N ILE A 178 10.67 -16.89 -20.50
CA ILE A 178 10.09 -16.17 -21.63
C ILE A 178 11.21 -15.55 -22.47
N ALA A 179 12.17 -14.86 -21.84
CA ALA A 179 13.30 -14.24 -22.52
C ALA A 179 14.14 -15.27 -23.29
N ALA A 180 14.56 -16.36 -22.64
CA ALA A 180 15.32 -17.44 -23.25
C ALA A 180 14.53 -18.14 -24.38
N GLY A 181 13.21 -18.33 -24.20
CA GLY A 181 12.34 -18.87 -25.25
C GLY A 181 12.21 -17.95 -26.47
N GLN A 182 12.24 -16.63 -26.29
CA GLN A 182 12.28 -15.66 -27.39
C GLN A 182 13.61 -15.71 -28.13
N VAL A 183 14.73 -15.73 -27.40
CA VAL A 183 16.08 -15.86 -27.97
C VAL A 183 16.23 -17.15 -28.76
N ALA A 184 15.74 -18.27 -28.24
CA ALA A 184 15.83 -19.58 -28.89
C ALA A 184 14.98 -19.71 -30.17
N ARG A 185 13.94 -18.88 -30.34
CA ARG A 185 13.05 -18.85 -31.51
C ARG A 185 13.43 -17.79 -32.54
N ALA A 186 14.18 -16.76 -32.15
CA ALA A 186 14.52 -15.65 -33.02
C ALA A 186 15.51 -16.09 -34.11
N GLU A 187 15.23 -15.73 -35.36
CA GLU A 187 16.12 -15.99 -36.50
C GLU A 187 17.24 -14.95 -36.62
N LYS A 188 16.99 -13.71 -36.18
CA LYS A 188 17.94 -12.60 -36.29
C LYS A 188 18.88 -12.54 -35.09
N THR A 189 20.17 -12.71 -35.33
CA THR A 189 21.23 -12.64 -34.31
C THR A 189 21.24 -11.31 -33.56
N ILE A 190 21.01 -10.19 -34.26
CA ILE A 190 20.92 -8.86 -33.63
C ILE A 190 19.81 -8.82 -32.57
N PHE A 191 18.64 -9.40 -32.85
CA PHE A 191 17.52 -9.44 -31.89
C PHE A 191 17.86 -10.30 -30.67
N GLN A 192 18.49 -11.46 -30.89
CA GLN A 192 18.96 -12.33 -29.79
C GLN A 192 19.91 -11.57 -28.87
N VAL A 193 20.92 -10.89 -29.43
CA VAL A 193 21.90 -10.12 -28.66
C VAL A 193 21.23 -9.00 -27.88
N VAL A 194 20.33 -8.24 -28.51
CA VAL A 194 19.62 -7.14 -27.85
C VAL A 194 18.77 -7.63 -26.68
N VAL A 195 17.99 -8.70 -26.85
CA VAL A 195 17.14 -9.25 -25.77
C VAL A 195 17.98 -9.78 -24.60
N VAL A 196 19.06 -10.49 -24.90
CA VAL A 196 20.00 -10.99 -23.88
C VAL A 196 20.63 -9.83 -23.11
N LEU A 197 21.18 -8.85 -23.81
CA LEU A 197 21.81 -7.69 -23.17
C LEU A 197 20.80 -6.91 -22.31
N LEU A 198 19.60 -6.67 -22.81
CA LEU A 198 18.55 -5.98 -22.06
C LEU A 198 18.18 -6.75 -20.78
N TYR A 199 17.94 -8.06 -20.91
CA TYR A 199 17.56 -8.91 -19.78
C TYR A 199 18.65 -8.94 -18.71
N PHE A 200 19.90 -9.21 -19.09
CA PHE A 200 21.01 -9.24 -18.14
C PHE A 200 21.35 -7.86 -17.57
N SER A 201 21.09 -6.76 -18.29
CA SER A 201 21.23 -5.41 -17.74
C SER A 201 20.20 -5.14 -16.66
N VAL A 202 18.94 -5.53 -16.85
CA VAL A 202 17.88 -5.41 -15.83
C VAL A 202 18.21 -6.29 -14.62
N LEU A 203 18.64 -7.53 -14.85
CA LEU A 203 19.02 -8.45 -13.77
C LEU A 203 20.21 -7.92 -12.96
N LEU A 204 21.24 -7.40 -13.64
CA LEU A 204 22.41 -6.80 -12.98
C LEU A 204 22.02 -5.55 -12.19
N ALA A 205 21.20 -4.66 -12.77
CA ALA A 205 20.72 -3.49 -12.06
C ALA A 205 19.96 -3.88 -10.79
N LEU A 206 19.15 -4.94 -10.87
CA LEU A 206 18.39 -5.46 -9.75
C LEU A 206 19.28 -6.04 -8.64
N TYR A 207 20.31 -6.82 -9.00
CA TYR A 207 21.31 -7.32 -8.03
C TYR A 207 22.08 -6.20 -7.32
N MET A 208 22.18 -5.01 -7.92
CA MET A 208 22.83 -3.86 -7.30
C MET A 208 21.89 -3.04 -6.40
N VAL A 209 20.57 -3.29 -6.41
CA VAL A 209 19.58 -2.53 -5.60
C VAL A 209 19.87 -2.60 -4.10
N PRO A 210 20.23 -3.75 -3.50
CA PRO A 210 20.49 -3.84 -2.05
C PRO A 210 21.59 -2.90 -1.53
N LEU A 211 22.51 -2.46 -2.39
CA LEU A 211 23.52 -1.45 -2.03
C LEU A 211 22.92 -0.07 -1.71
N TYR A 212 21.70 0.19 -2.19
CA TYR A 212 20.98 1.46 -2.00
C TYR A 212 19.84 1.34 -0.99
N ILE A 213 19.55 0.15 -0.47
CA ILE A 213 18.52 -0.06 0.55
C ILE A 213 19.08 0.38 1.90
N THR A 214 18.49 1.43 2.46
CA THR A 214 18.79 1.88 3.83
C THR A 214 17.67 1.42 4.76
N SER A 215 18.02 0.68 5.80
CA SER A 215 17.07 0.24 6.84
C SER A 215 17.68 0.42 8.21
N PRO A 216 17.02 1.11 9.15
CA PRO A 216 17.50 1.18 10.53
C PRO A 216 17.49 -0.20 11.18
N CYS A 217 16.64 -1.13 10.74
CA CYS A 217 16.54 -2.46 11.34
C CYS A 217 17.59 -3.46 10.84
N ILE A 218 18.46 -3.08 9.90
CA ILE A 218 19.64 -3.86 9.55
C ILE A 218 20.78 -3.42 10.49
N MET A 219 20.86 -4.04 11.67
CA MET A 219 21.83 -3.72 12.72
C MET A 219 22.12 -4.93 13.60
N ASP A 220 23.18 -4.85 14.40
CA ASP A 220 23.37 -5.84 15.48
C ASP A 220 22.29 -5.65 16.56
N PRO A 221 21.56 -6.71 16.96
CA PRO A 221 20.64 -6.69 18.10
C PRO A 221 21.20 -6.04 19.38
N SER A 222 22.51 -6.12 19.62
CA SER A 222 23.14 -5.48 20.79
C SER A 222 23.04 -3.95 20.77
N ASN A 223 22.87 -3.35 19.59
CA ASN A 223 22.77 -1.90 19.40
C ASN A 223 21.33 -1.39 19.51
N LEU A 224 20.35 -2.30 19.53
CA LEU A 224 18.94 -1.95 19.63
C LEU A 224 18.67 -1.22 20.95
N LYS A 225 18.02 -0.07 20.85
CA LYS A 225 17.62 0.72 22.03
C LYS A 225 16.45 0.07 22.75
N SER A 226 16.19 0.56 23.96
CA SER A 226 15.01 0.17 24.72
C SER A 226 13.75 0.35 23.89
N ARG A 227 12.78 -0.53 24.11
CA ARG A 227 11.49 -0.47 23.44
C ARG A 227 10.86 0.92 23.61
N PRO A 228 10.44 1.59 22.51
CA PRO A 228 9.79 2.88 22.61
C PRO A 228 8.53 2.79 23.43
N GLU A 229 8.33 3.78 24.28
CA GLU A 229 7.11 3.92 25.01
C GLU A 229 5.92 4.16 24.07
N VAL A 230 4.72 3.76 24.50
CA VAL A 230 3.49 3.99 23.75
C VAL A 230 2.62 4.94 24.56
N ILE A 231 2.29 6.06 23.95
CA ILE A 231 1.38 7.08 24.45
C ILE A 231 0.05 6.90 23.72
N GLY A 232 -1.06 6.99 24.46
CA GLY A 232 -2.39 6.87 23.87
C GLY A 232 -2.80 8.16 23.16
N HIS A 233 -2.86 8.16 21.83
CA HIS A 233 -3.32 9.29 21.03
C HIS A 233 -4.83 9.49 21.24
N GLN A 234 -5.20 10.61 21.86
CA GLN A 234 -6.57 10.92 22.29
C GLN A 234 -7.19 9.77 23.14
N GLY A 235 -6.32 9.06 23.86
CA GLY A 235 -6.62 7.81 24.57
C GLY A 235 -6.34 6.57 23.72
N ALA A 236 -7.36 5.74 23.49
CA ALA A 236 -7.28 4.56 22.64
C ALA A 236 -8.38 4.64 21.57
N SER A 237 -8.26 5.61 20.65
CA SER A 237 -9.32 5.98 19.70
C SER A 237 -9.82 4.83 18.83
N MET A 238 -8.99 3.81 18.55
CA MET A 238 -9.47 2.62 17.82
C MET A 238 -10.43 1.72 18.64
N LEU A 239 -10.45 1.87 19.97
CA LEU A 239 -11.23 1.03 20.89
C LEU A 239 -12.38 1.77 21.58
N ALA A 240 -12.34 3.10 21.61
CA ALA A 240 -13.24 3.95 22.36
C ALA A 240 -13.31 5.35 21.74
N PRO A 241 -14.39 6.11 21.94
CA PRO A 241 -14.52 7.47 21.40
C PRO A 241 -13.38 8.36 21.89
N GLU A 242 -12.66 8.97 20.96
CA GLU A 242 -11.52 9.85 21.21
C GLU A 242 -11.81 10.95 22.25
N ASN A 243 -10.79 11.37 23.00
CA ASN A 243 -10.87 12.47 23.97
C ASN A 243 -11.94 12.31 25.08
N THR A 244 -12.39 11.07 25.35
CA THR A 244 -13.31 10.73 26.45
C THR A 244 -12.59 10.07 27.63
N MET A 245 -13.18 10.20 28.83
CA MET A 245 -12.68 9.52 30.04
C MET A 245 -12.55 8.00 29.82
N TRP A 246 -13.51 7.39 29.12
CA TRP A 246 -13.46 5.98 28.78
C TRP A 246 -12.29 5.63 27.85
N SER A 247 -12.01 6.45 26.83
CA SER A 247 -10.87 6.22 25.93
C SER A 247 -9.53 6.26 26.67
N PHE A 248 -9.34 7.21 27.57
CA PHE A 248 -8.13 7.27 28.40
C PHE A 248 -8.02 6.08 29.36
N GLN A 249 -9.12 5.69 30.02
CA GLN A 249 -9.14 4.49 30.86
C GLN A 249 -8.79 3.24 30.05
N ARG A 250 -9.27 3.15 28.79
CA ARG A 250 -9.00 2.02 27.91
C ARG A 250 -7.54 1.99 27.46
N ALA A 251 -6.94 3.14 27.19
CA ALA A 251 -5.50 3.27 26.93
C ALA A 251 -4.66 2.81 28.14
N LEU A 252 -5.00 3.25 29.35
CA LEU A 252 -4.31 2.84 30.58
C LEU A 252 -4.38 1.33 30.80
N GLN A 253 -5.52 0.70 30.48
CA GLN A 253 -5.66 -0.76 30.54
C GLN A 253 -4.76 -1.49 29.53
N MET A 254 -4.32 -0.83 28.46
CA MET A 254 -3.31 -1.34 27.52
C MET A 254 -1.87 -1.07 27.99
N ASN A 255 -1.68 -0.56 29.21
CA ASN A 255 -0.39 -0.22 29.80
C ASN A 255 0.40 0.81 28.97
N VAL A 256 -0.26 1.84 28.46
CA VAL A 256 0.42 3.03 27.91
C VAL A 256 1.17 3.76 29.01
N THR A 257 2.26 4.45 28.67
CA THR A 257 3.05 5.24 29.64
C THR A 257 2.56 6.68 29.75
N GLY A 258 1.88 7.17 28.73
CA GLY A 258 1.34 8.51 28.64
C GLY A 258 0.00 8.57 27.92
N LEU A 259 -0.66 9.72 28.03
CA LEU A 259 -1.87 10.08 27.31
C LEU A 259 -1.62 11.37 26.52
N GLU A 260 -2.01 11.37 25.25
CA GLU A 260 -1.99 12.56 24.40
C GLU A 260 -3.43 13.04 24.16
N THR A 261 -3.64 14.35 24.07
CA THR A 261 -4.96 14.94 23.78
C THR A 261 -4.84 16.31 23.14
N ASP A 262 -5.96 16.84 22.67
CA ASP A 262 -6.10 18.19 22.14
C ASP A 262 -6.99 18.99 23.09
N VAL A 263 -6.54 20.18 23.46
CA VAL A 263 -7.20 21.04 24.44
C VAL A 263 -7.64 22.33 23.76
N THR A 264 -8.88 22.71 24.00
CA THR A 264 -9.40 24.05 23.71
C THR A 264 -10.04 24.63 24.98
N ILE A 265 -10.53 25.86 24.94
CA ILE A 265 -11.07 26.56 26.11
C ILE A 265 -12.51 26.95 25.82
N SER A 266 -13.41 26.67 26.76
CA SER A 266 -14.82 27.06 26.66
C SER A 266 -14.99 28.57 26.81
N LEU A 267 -16.17 29.08 26.42
CA LEU A 267 -16.50 30.50 26.46
C LEU A 267 -16.35 31.12 27.86
N ASP A 268 -16.59 30.32 28.90
CA ASP A 268 -16.46 30.64 30.31
C ASP A 268 -15.09 30.25 30.93
N GLY A 269 -14.08 29.96 30.11
CA GLY A 269 -12.69 29.82 30.53
C GLY A 269 -12.30 28.44 31.08
N VAL A 270 -13.04 27.38 30.77
CA VAL A 270 -12.73 26.01 31.22
C VAL A 270 -11.99 25.25 30.11
N PRO A 271 -10.74 24.81 30.33
CA PRO A 271 -10.04 23.97 29.37
C PRO A 271 -10.67 22.58 29.25
N PHE A 272 -11.01 22.18 28.03
CA PHE A 272 -11.65 20.91 27.71
C PHE A 272 -11.06 20.24 26.48
N LEU A 273 -11.35 18.94 26.33
CA LEU A 273 -10.71 18.10 25.32
C LEU A 273 -11.54 18.07 24.04
N MET A 274 -10.95 18.52 22.94
CA MET A 274 -11.57 18.52 21.62
C MET A 274 -10.50 18.70 20.55
N HIS A 275 -10.49 17.81 19.56
CA HIS A 275 -9.58 17.89 18.42
C HIS A 275 -10.11 18.81 17.31
N ASP A 276 -11.42 18.76 17.06
CA ASP A 276 -12.04 19.48 15.96
C ASP A 276 -12.35 20.94 16.31
N ALA A 277 -12.39 21.79 15.28
CA ALA A 277 -12.86 23.17 15.43
C ALA A 277 -14.35 23.25 15.83
N THR A 278 -15.17 22.25 15.50
CA THR A 278 -16.60 22.22 15.82
C THR A 278 -16.97 20.92 16.55
N LEU A 279 -18.11 20.91 17.23
CA LEU A 279 -18.57 19.76 18.02
C LEU A 279 -19.31 18.71 17.18
N ARG A 280 -19.41 18.86 15.85
CA ARG A 280 -20.34 18.07 15.01
C ARG A 280 -19.97 16.62 14.83
N ARG A 281 -18.69 16.30 14.70
CA ARG A 281 -18.24 14.92 14.40
C ARG A 281 -18.35 14.01 15.60
N THR A 282 -17.88 14.49 16.75
CA THR A 282 -17.65 13.68 17.95
C THR A 282 -18.69 13.92 19.04
N THR A 283 -19.76 14.66 18.76
CA THR A 283 -20.85 14.89 19.72
C THR A 283 -22.24 14.86 19.08
N ASP A 284 -23.28 14.96 19.90
CA ASP A 284 -24.68 15.14 19.47
C ASP A 284 -25.14 16.61 19.44
N VAL A 285 -24.22 17.57 19.29
CA VAL A 285 -24.53 19.02 19.20
C VAL A 285 -25.63 19.35 18.18
N GLN A 286 -25.71 18.60 17.07
CA GLN A 286 -26.76 18.81 16.06
C GLN A 286 -28.18 18.57 16.58
N LYS A 287 -28.32 17.73 17.61
CA LYS A 287 -29.59 17.43 18.26
C LYS A 287 -29.87 18.39 19.42
N VAL A 288 -28.85 18.70 20.22
CA VAL A 288 -29.00 19.51 21.44
C VAL A 288 -29.00 21.01 21.13
N PHE A 289 -28.14 21.47 20.21
CA PHE A 289 -27.98 22.87 19.80
C PHE A 289 -27.91 23.00 18.26
N PRO A 290 -29.01 22.69 17.53
CA PRO A 290 -29.01 22.63 16.06
C PRO A 290 -28.56 23.93 15.38
N GLU A 291 -28.95 25.08 15.93
CA GLU A 291 -28.62 26.41 15.37
C GLU A 291 -27.14 26.79 15.57
N ARG A 292 -26.47 26.15 16.53
CA ARG A 292 -25.08 26.47 16.94
C ARG A 292 -24.08 25.41 16.48
N GLN A 293 -24.54 24.39 15.75
CA GLN A 293 -23.70 23.24 15.39
C GLN A 293 -22.43 23.62 14.61
N TRP A 294 -22.44 24.74 13.90
CA TRP A 294 -21.31 25.23 13.10
C TRP A 294 -20.42 26.24 13.83
N GLU A 295 -20.78 26.62 15.06
CA GLU A 295 -19.94 27.48 15.88
C GLU A 295 -18.67 26.73 16.28
N ASP A 296 -17.60 27.52 16.50
CA ASP A 296 -16.36 26.98 17.05
C ASP A 296 -16.63 26.34 18.43
N ALA A 297 -15.98 25.22 18.72
CA ALA A 297 -16.15 24.49 19.98
C ALA A 297 -15.89 25.37 21.21
N SER A 298 -14.97 26.35 21.10
CA SER A 298 -14.69 27.33 22.16
C SER A 298 -15.85 28.30 22.41
N SER A 299 -16.80 28.45 21.48
CA SER A 299 -17.95 29.35 21.63
C SER A 299 -19.02 28.84 22.61
N PHE A 300 -18.88 27.62 23.12
CA PHE A 300 -19.82 27.03 24.07
C PHE A 300 -19.34 27.22 25.51
N ASN A 301 -20.27 27.49 26.43
CA ASN A 301 -19.98 27.46 27.87
C ASN A 301 -19.78 26.02 28.34
N TRP A 302 -19.02 25.82 29.42
CA TRP A 302 -18.79 24.51 30.02
C TRP A 302 -20.08 23.80 30.42
N THR A 303 -21.08 24.55 30.90
CA THR A 303 -22.38 24.00 31.27
C THR A 303 -23.09 23.38 30.06
N ASP A 304 -23.00 24.00 28.89
CA ASP A 304 -23.59 23.49 27.63
C ASP A 304 -22.81 22.27 27.13
N LEU A 305 -21.48 22.35 27.13
CA LEU A 305 -20.59 21.26 26.69
C LEU A 305 -20.85 19.97 27.48
N ARG A 306 -21.12 20.07 28.78
CA ARG A 306 -21.42 18.91 29.63
C ARG A 306 -22.75 18.21 29.30
N LEU A 307 -23.66 18.86 28.58
CA LEU A 307 -24.91 18.24 28.14
C LEU A 307 -24.72 17.35 26.92
N LEU A 308 -23.61 17.52 26.19
CA LEU A 308 -23.35 16.79 24.95
C LEU A 308 -22.84 15.37 25.22
N ASN A 309 -23.35 14.43 24.44
CA ASN A 309 -22.88 13.06 24.41
C ASN A 309 -21.72 12.91 23.45
N THR A 310 -20.62 12.29 23.89
CA THR A 310 -19.39 12.12 23.10
C THR A 310 -19.13 10.67 22.68
N GLY A 311 -20.08 9.75 22.88
CA GLY A 311 -19.88 8.33 22.59
C GLY A 311 -20.83 7.70 21.59
N HIS A 312 -22.03 8.26 21.40
CA HIS A 312 -23.02 7.70 20.46
C HIS A 312 -22.55 7.74 19.00
N TRP A 313 -21.78 8.76 18.60
CA TRP A 313 -21.22 8.85 17.24
C TRP A 313 -20.32 7.64 16.95
N PHE A 314 -19.46 7.26 17.89
CA PHE A 314 -18.54 6.13 17.75
C PHE A 314 -19.28 4.81 17.55
N LEU A 315 -20.37 4.59 18.31
CA LEU A 315 -21.19 3.38 18.17
C LEU A 315 -21.99 3.34 16.88
N LYS A 316 -22.36 4.49 16.34
CA LYS A 316 -23.17 4.63 15.13
C LYS A 316 -22.33 4.52 13.87
N ASP A 317 -21.23 5.26 13.83
CA ASP A 317 -20.43 5.45 12.62
C ASP A 317 -19.31 4.40 12.52
N ASP A 318 -18.97 3.70 13.62
CA ASP A 318 -17.98 2.61 13.70
C ASP A 318 -16.68 2.91 12.93
N PRO A 319 -15.99 4.03 13.25
CA PRO A 319 -14.92 4.58 12.41
C PRO A 319 -13.72 3.64 12.20
N PHE A 320 -13.58 2.62 13.06
CA PHE A 320 -12.49 1.64 13.02
C PHE A 320 -12.98 0.20 12.84
N GLY A 321 -14.29 -0.03 12.62
CA GLY A 321 -14.85 -1.38 12.48
C GLY A 321 -14.76 -2.24 13.77
N THR A 322 -14.67 -1.62 14.94
CA THR A 322 -14.44 -2.30 16.23
C THR A 322 -15.70 -2.46 17.06
N VAL A 323 -16.81 -1.77 16.74
CA VAL A 323 -18.04 -1.78 17.55
C VAL A 323 -18.67 -3.17 17.70
N GLN A 324 -18.48 -4.05 16.71
CA GLN A 324 -18.96 -5.44 16.79
C GLN A 324 -18.22 -6.27 17.85
N THR A 325 -16.98 -5.90 18.19
CA THR A 325 -16.16 -6.61 19.18
C THR A 325 -16.46 -6.21 20.62
N LEU A 326 -17.18 -5.10 20.82
CA LEU A 326 -17.51 -4.55 22.14
C LEU A 326 -18.63 -5.34 22.83
N SER A 327 -18.46 -5.59 24.12
CA SER A 327 -19.51 -6.16 24.97
C SER A 327 -20.68 -5.17 25.17
N PRO A 328 -21.89 -5.67 25.52
CA PRO A 328 -23.02 -4.79 25.81
C PRO A 328 -22.74 -3.77 26.92
N HIS A 329 -21.94 -4.15 27.92
CA HIS A 329 -21.55 -3.26 29.00
C HIS A 329 -20.63 -2.13 28.52
N GLU A 330 -19.65 -2.42 27.66
CA GLU A 330 -18.78 -1.41 27.07
C GLU A 330 -19.56 -0.44 26.19
N LYS A 331 -20.53 -0.93 25.40
CA LYS A 331 -21.42 -0.07 24.61
C LYS A 331 -22.21 0.89 25.49
N GLN A 332 -22.68 0.43 26.66
CA GLN A 332 -23.35 1.30 27.62
C GLN A 332 -22.41 2.35 28.22
N LEU A 333 -21.17 1.98 28.57
CA LEU A 333 -20.17 2.92 29.10
C LEU A 333 -19.80 3.98 28.05
N ILE A 334 -19.63 3.58 26.80
CA ILE A 334 -19.41 4.48 25.67
C ILE A 334 -20.62 5.41 25.48
N GLY A 335 -21.84 4.87 25.46
CA GLY A 335 -23.05 5.66 25.31
C GLY A 335 -23.31 6.66 26.43
N ASN A 336 -22.63 6.54 27.57
CA ASN A 336 -22.74 7.46 28.71
C ASN A 336 -21.61 8.50 28.80
N GLN A 337 -20.73 8.59 27.80
CA GLN A 337 -19.65 9.58 27.80
C GLN A 337 -20.16 11.00 27.51
N THR A 338 -19.52 11.98 28.16
CA THR A 338 -19.72 13.42 27.94
C THR A 338 -18.38 14.08 27.59
N VAL A 339 -18.41 15.37 27.22
CA VAL A 339 -17.19 16.17 27.04
C VAL A 339 -16.33 16.11 28.31
N CYS A 340 -15.03 15.88 28.13
CA CYS A 340 -14.05 15.74 29.18
C CYS A 340 -13.30 17.06 29.39
N SER A 341 -13.08 17.48 30.64
CA SER A 341 -12.20 18.62 30.93
C SER A 341 -10.74 18.20 31.03
N LEU A 342 -9.82 19.15 30.82
CA LEU A 342 -8.40 18.90 31.06
C LEU A 342 -8.14 18.51 32.53
N GLU A 343 -8.81 19.16 33.49
CA GLU A 343 -8.68 18.84 34.92
C GLU A 343 -9.05 17.37 35.20
N GLN A 344 -10.09 16.84 34.55
CA GLN A 344 -10.50 15.44 34.70
C GLN A 344 -9.44 14.47 34.19
N LEU A 345 -8.88 14.71 33.00
CA LEU A 345 -7.78 13.92 32.45
C LEU A 345 -6.55 13.95 33.35
N LEU A 346 -6.14 15.14 33.81
CA LEU A 346 -4.95 15.28 34.66
C LEU A 346 -5.13 14.59 36.01
N LYS A 347 -6.33 14.59 36.59
CA LYS A 347 -6.63 13.80 37.81
C LYS A 347 -6.53 12.29 37.55
N LEU A 348 -7.06 11.81 36.41
CA LEU A 348 -6.92 10.41 36.01
C LEU A 348 -5.44 10.04 35.85
N ALA A 349 -4.65 10.87 35.16
CA ALA A 349 -3.24 10.65 34.94
C ALA A 349 -2.43 10.68 36.25
N SER A 350 -2.73 11.63 37.15
CA SER A 350 -2.13 11.70 38.48
C SER A 350 -2.41 10.45 39.31
N PHE A 351 -3.63 9.92 39.26
CA PHE A 351 -3.99 8.70 39.98
C PHE A 351 -3.23 7.46 39.48
N ASN A 352 -2.95 7.42 38.17
CA ASN A 352 -2.25 6.29 37.53
C ASN A 352 -0.75 6.53 37.36
N ASN A 353 -0.21 7.65 37.85
CA ASN A 353 1.19 8.06 37.67
C ASN A 353 1.64 7.99 36.19
N CYS A 354 0.83 8.58 35.31
CA CYS A 354 0.98 8.53 33.86
C CYS A 354 1.29 9.94 33.31
N THR A 355 2.07 10.04 32.24
CA THR A 355 2.37 11.33 31.63
C THR A 355 1.20 11.84 30.80
N VAL A 356 1.08 13.17 30.68
CA VAL A 356 0.11 13.81 29.80
C VAL A 356 0.83 14.80 28.92
N VAL A 357 0.66 14.64 27.61
CA VAL A 357 1.05 15.63 26.62
C VAL A 357 -0.23 16.14 25.96
N PHE A 358 -0.31 17.43 25.67
CA PHE A 358 -1.49 17.96 25.00
C PHE A 358 -1.12 19.05 24.01
N LYS A 359 -1.86 19.14 22.90
CA LYS A 359 -1.79 20.28 21.99
C LYS A 359 -2.81 21.31 22.47
N LEU A 360 -2.38 22.54 22.73
CA LEU A 360 -3.28 23.60 23.20
C LEU A 360 -3.67 24.52 22.05
N GLY A 361 -4.96 24.55 21.73
CA GLY A 361 -5.54 25.46 20.75
C GLY A 361 -5.80 26.83 21.35
N ARG A 362 -5.33 27.89 20.68
CA ARG A 362 -5.66 29.26 21.02
C ARG A 362 -7.07 29.59 20.51
N PRO A 363 -8.01 30.04 21.36
CA PRO A 363 -9.34 30.45 20.92
C PRO A 363 -9.30 31.61 19.91
N PRO A 364 -10.37 31.88 19.14
CA PRO A 364 -10.45 33.02 18.23
C PRO A 364 -10.25 34.38 18.92
N PRO A 365 -9.81 35.45 18.22
CA PRO A 365 -9.55 36.77 18.82
C PRO A 365 -10.72 37.39 19.58
N GLU A 366 -11.97 37.08 19.19
CA GLU A 366 -13.19 37.58 19.81
C GLU A 366 -13.53 36.86 21.12
N HIS A 367 -12.86 35.73 21.42
CA HIS A 367 -13.12 34.90 22.57
C HIS A 367 -12.61 35.57 23.87
N PRO A 368 -13.38 35.57 24.98
CA PRO A 368 -12.98 36.20 26.24
C PRO A 368 -11.64 35.70 26.79
N SER A 369 -11.38 34.40 26.68
CA SER A 369 -10.11 33.77 27.09
C SER A 369 -8.98 33.85 26.08
N HIS A 370 -9.09 34.57 24.95
CA HIS A 370 -8.04 34.61 23.92
C HIS A 370 -6.68 35.06 24.45
N TYR A 371 -6.68 35.99 25.41
CA TYR A 371 -5.46 36.52 26.03
C TYR A 371 -5.12 35.85 27.37
N SER A 372 -6.05 35.10 27.98
CA SER A 372 -5.82 34.38 29.25
C SER A 372 -5.63 32.87 29.06
N TRP A 373 -5.71 32.34 27.84
CA TRP A 373 -5.74 30.90 27.55
C TRP A 373 -4.60 30.09 28.19
N ILE A 374 -3.37 30.62 28.21
CA ILE A 374 -2.22 30.02 28.88
C ILE A 374 -2.44 29.96 30.39
N ASN A 375 -2.88 31.07 30.99
CA ASN A 375 -3.13 31.15 32.42
C ASN A 375 -4.31 30.26 32.84
N ASP A 376 -5.41 30.25 32.09
CA ASP A 376 -6.58 29.41 32.36
C ASP A 376 -6.20 27.92 32.32
N THR A 377 -5.38 27.53 31.34
CA THR A 377 -4.84 26.17 31.22
C THR A 377 -3.87 25.83 32.35
N LEU A 378 -2.94 26.72 32.67
CA LEU A 378 -1.98 26.53 33.75
C LEU A 378 -2.68 26.39 35.10
N GLN A 379 -3.72 27.18 35.36
CA GLN A 379 -4.53 27.07 36.56
C GLN A 379 -5.25 25.72 36.64
N ALA A 380 -5.80 25.21 35.52
CA ALA A 380 -6.40 23.88 35.48
C ALA A 380 -5.37 22.78 35.79
N VAL A 381 -4.13 22.92 35.28
CA VAL A 381 -3.01 22.00 35.59
C VAL A 381 -2.69 22.02 37.08
N LEU A 382 -2.46 23.21 37.66
CA LEU A 382 -2.12 23.35 39.08
C LEU A 382 -3.25 22.85 39.99
N LYS A 383 -4.51 23.14 39.64
CA LYS A 383 -5.69 22.71 40.40
C LYS A 383 -5.90 21.19 40.38
N SER A 384 -5.46 20.51 39.32
CA SER A 384 -5.57 19.05 39.23
C SER A 384 -4.73 18.31 40.28
N GLY A 385 -3.68 18.95 40.81
CA GLY A 385 -2.74 18.36 41.77
C GLY A 385 -1.76 17.36 41.16
N ILE A 386 -1.74 17.21 39.83
CA ILE A 386 -0.77 16.33 39.15
C ILE A 386 0.66 16.79 39.40
N GLN A 387 1.58 15.84 39.55
CA GLN A 387 3.01 16.16 39.60
C GLN A 387 3.43 16.82 38.28
N GLN A 388 4.00 18.02 38.37
CA GLN A 388 4.32 18.84 37.19
C GLN A 388 5.24 18.12 36.19
N SER A 389 6.16 17.28 36.67
CA SER A 389 7.08 16.49 35.80
C SER A 389 6.39 15.45 34.94
N LEU A 390 5.10 15.16 35.16
CA LEU A 390 4.30 14.27 34.32
C LEU A 390 3.60 15.03 33.18
N VAL A 391 3.63 16.36 33.17
CA VAL A 391 2.90 17.19 32.20
C VAL A 391 3.86 17.79 31.19
N PHE A 392 3.65 17.44 29.93
CA PHE A 392 4.42 17.88 28.77
C PHE A 392 3.73 19.12 28.18
N TRP A 393 4.28 20.29 28.53
CA TRP A 393 3.77 21.60 28.16
C TRP A 393 4.22 21.99 26.75
N THR A 394 3.28 22.04 25.82
CA THR A 394 3.53 22.31 24.39
C THR A 394 3.47 23.77 23.95
N PRO A 395 2.73 24.70 24.60
CA PRO A 395 2.71 26.10 24.17
C PRO A 395 4.10 26.72 24.14
N GLU A 396 4.39 27.41 23.04
CA GLU A 396 5.66 28.11 22.85
C GLU A 396 5.64 29.53 23.42
N GLU A 397 4.47 30.17 23.48
CA GLU A 397 4.35 31.48 24.09
C GLU A 397 4.48 31.43 25.61
N GLU A 398 5.02 32.51 26.18
CA GLU A 398 5.09 32.74 27.63
C GLU A 398 5.80 31.64 28.45
N ARG A 399 6.61 30.77 27.83
CA ARG A 399 7.38 29.72 28.53
C ARG A 399 8.17 30.24 29.73
N ALA A 400 8.73 31.45 29.63
CA ALA A 400 9.48 32.07 30.73
C ALA A 400 8.61 32.30 31.98
N GLU A 401 7.36 32.73 31.80
CA GLU A 401 6.42 32.95 32.90
C GLU A 401 5.86 31.62 33.42
N VAL A 402 5.53 30.69 32.53
CA VAL A 402 5.11 29.33 32.90
C VAL A 402 6.17 28.64 33.74
N ARG A 403 7.46 28.76 33.40
CA ARG A 403 8.57 28.20 34.20
C ARG A 403 8.70 28.81 35.58
N LYS A 404 8.41 30.11 35.74
CA LYS A 404 8.42 30.74 37.06
C LYS A 404 7.30 30.21 37.94
N MET A 405 6.12 30.00 37.36
CA MET A 405 4.93 29.56 38.09
C MET A 405 4.88 28.04 38.33
N ALA A 406 5.34 27.24 37.36
CA ALA A 406 5.31 25.78 37.38
C ALA A 406 6.61 25.21 36.80
N PRO A 407 7.74 25.33 37.53
CA PRO A 407 9.07 24.95 37.04
C PRO A 407 9.22 23.46 36.75
N GLY A 408 8.36 22.61 37.29
CA GLY A 408 8.41 21.16 37.07
C GLY A 408 7.78 20.71 35.76
N LEU A 409 7.07 21.57 35.01
CA LEU A 409 6.47 21.19 33.74
C LEU A 409 7.53 20.86 32.70
N VAL A 410 7.38 19.72 32.03
CA VAL A 410 8.29 19.29 30.96
C VAL A 410 8.05 20.15 29.73
N GLN A 411 9.07 20.88 29.30
CA GLN A 411 8.94 21.80 28.18
C GLN A 411 9.08 21.03 26.87
N THR A 412 8.01 21.02 26.07
CA THR A 412 7.89 20.23 24.85
C THR A 412 7.65 21.15 23.67
N SER A 413 8.32 20.95 22.53
CA SER A 413 8.02 21.70 21.30
C SER A 413 7.26 20.84 20.29
N LEU A 414 6.36 21.49 19.54
CA LEU A 414 5.64 20.93 18.40
C LEU A 414 6.31 21.29 17.06
N VAL A 415 7.35 22.11 17.11
CA VAL A 415 8.05 22.64 15.93
C VAL A 415 9.44 22.04 15.87
N LYS A 416 9.82 21.59 14.67
CA LYS A 416 11.18 21.11 14.44
C LYS A 416 12.16 22.30 14.47
N PRO A 417 13.19 22.29 15.34
CA PRO A 417 14.16 23.37 15.40
C PRO A 417 15.07 23.34 14.17
N GLU A 418 15.64 24.50 13.81
CA GLU A 418 16.67 24.58 12.76
C GLU A 418 17.96 23.84 13.16
N THR A 419 18.31 23.86 14.45
CA THR A 419 19.49 23.20 15.01
C THR A 419 19.17 22.52 16.34
N PRO A 420 19.70 21.31 16.64
CA PRO A 420 19.46 20.61 17.91
C PRO A 420 19.85 21.44 19.15
N GLU A 421 20.87 22.30 19.04
CA GLU A 421 21.35 23.16 20.11
C GLU A 421 20.32 24.20 20.55
N THR A 422 19.37 24.56 19.68
CA THR A 422 18.28 25.49 19.99
C THR A 422 17.43 24.96 21.14
N LEU A 423 17.13 23.65 21.13
CA LEU A 423 16.32 23.02 22.18
C LEU A 423 16.98 23.16 23.56
N GLN A 424 18.29 22.94 23.63
CA GLN A 424 19.04 23.06 24.88
C GLN A 424 19.07 24.50 25.39
N ARG A 425 19.31 25.48 24.50
CA ARG A 425 19.32 26.91 24.87
C ARG A 425 17.95 27.35 25.38
N GLU A 426 16.90 26.86 24.75
CA GLU A 426 15.53 27.17 25.13
C GLU A 426 15.06 26.37 26.35
N GLY A 427 15.82 25.37 26.83
CA GLY A 427 15.42 24.52 27.95
C GLY A 427 14.25 23.60 27.61
N ILE A 428 14.19 23.15 26.36
CA ILE A 428 13.22 22.17 25.85
C ILE A 428 13.86 20.78 25.95
N SER A 429 13.18 19.86 26.61
CA SER A 429 13.67 18.49 26.85
C SER A 429 12.84 17.43 26.14
N ALA A 430 11.77 17.82 25.46
CA ALA A 430 10.89 16.92 24.74
C ALA A 430 10.37 17.52 23.44
N MET A 431 9.97 16.66 22.51
CA MET A 431 9.36 17.04 21.25
C MET A 431 8.19 16.11 20.92
N LEU A 432 7.15 16.67 20.32
CA LEU A 432 6.03 15.92 19.76
C LEU A 432 5.89 16.31 18.29
N LEU A 433 6.30 15.42 17.40
CA LEU A 433 6.32 15.66 15.95
C LEU A 433 5.53 14.57 15.22
N ARG A 434 5.09 14.88 14.00
CA ARG A 434 4.55 13.84 13.11
C ARG A 434 5.68 12.89 12.68
N TYR A 435 5.39 11.61 12.48
CA TYR A 435 6.40 10.59 12.16
C TYR A 435 7.20 10.89 10.89
N ASN A 436 6.65 11.62 9.93
CA ASN A 436 7.33 12.02 8.69
C ASN A 436 8.20 13.28 8.81
N GLN A 437 8.21 13.96 9.97
CA GLN A 437 8.98 15.19 10.17
C GLN A 437 10.42 14.93 10.66
N ALA A 438 10.72 13.72 11.13
CA ALA A 438 12.03 13.35 11.67
C ALA A 438 12.63 12.18 10.90
N THR A 439 13.84 12.37 10.37
CA THR A 439 14.62 11.31 9.73
C THR A 439 15.26 10.38 10.75
N THR A 440 15.62 9.17 10.33
CA THR A 440 16.34 8.19 11.17
C THR A 440 17.61 8.76 11.80
N GLN A 441 18.38 9.59 11.08
CA GLN A 441 19.58 10.21 11.66
C GLN A 441 19.25 11.24 12.75
N GLU A 442 18.21 12.06 12.53
CA GLU A 442 17.77 13.07 13.49
C GLU A 442 17.21 12.45 14.76
N ILE A 443 16.43 11.36 14.64
CA ILE A 443 15.93 10.59 15.78
C ILE A 443 17.10 10.11 16.65
N GLY A 444 18.13 9.53 16.03
CA GLY A 444 19.34 9.10 16.72
C GLY A 444 20.09 10.25 17.40
N ALA A 445 20.20 11.41 16.74
CA ALA A 445 20.87 12.59 17.28
C ALA A 445 20.12 13.20 18.48
N LEU A 446 18.78 13.26 18.43
CA LEU A 446 17.96 13.73 19.55
C LEU A 446 18.06 12.80 20.76
N SER A 447 18.02 11.49 20.52
CA SER A 447 18.21 10.46 21.55
C SER A 447 19.57 10.60 22.26
N GLN A 448 20.65 10.86 21.52
CA GLN A 448 21.99 11.07 22.09
C GLN A 448 22.10 12.35 22.93
N ASN A 449 21.28 13.36 22.65
CA ASN A 449 21.24 14.62 23.39
C ASN A 449 20.23 14.62 24.55
N ASN A 450 19.70 13.45 24.94
CA ASN A 450 18.68 13.29 25.99
C ASN A 450 17.40 14.11 25.74
N ILE A 451 17.03 14.33 24.48
CA ILE A 451 15.74 14.92 24.12
C ILE A 451 14.73 13.81 23.89
N ASN A 452 13.62 13.83 24.64
CA ASN A 452 12.56 12.85 24.52
C ASN A 452 11.70 13.14 23.27
N LEU A 453 11.83 12.34 22.22
CA LEU A 453 11.05 12.49 21.00
C LEU A 453 9.84 11.54 21.00
N THR A 454 8.64 12.11 20.92
CA THR A 454 7.39 11.41 20.65
C THR A 454 6.99 11.61 19.19
N LEU A 455 6.76 10.54 18.44
CA LEU A 455 6.27 10.60 17.06
C LEU A 455 4.80 10.14 16.96
N TYR A 456 3.97 10.92 16.28
CA TYR A 456 2.55 10.63 16.04
C TYR A 456 2.17 10.70 14.54
N THR A 457 1.06 10.14 14.09
CA THR A 457 0.33 9.04 14.71
C THR A 457 0.91 7.73 14.19
N VAL A 458 1.31 6.83 15.08
CA VAL A 458 1.87 5.52 14.69
C VAL A 458 0.87 4.45 15.10
N ASN A 459 0.28 3.77 14.12
CA ASN A 459 -0.74 2.75 14.33
C ASN A 459 -0.27 1.36 13.85
N GLU A 460 0.65 1.33 12.87
CA GLU A 460 1.11 0.11 12.25
C GLU A 460 2.37 -0.51 12.90
N PRO A 461 2.42 -1.85 13.09
CA PRO A 461 3.59 -2.54 13.64
C PRO A 461 4.89 -2.36 12.85
N TRP A 462 4.81 -2.26 11.52
CA TRP A 462 5.99 -2.08 10.67
C TRP A 462 6.62 -0.71 10.91
N LEU A 463 5.80 0.35 11.01
CA LEU A 463 6.26 1.71 11.27
C LEU A 463 6.83 1.83 12.68
N TYR A 464 6.15 1.26 13.66
CA TYR A 464 6.66 1.16 15.04
C TYR A 464 8.03 0.47 15.10
N SER A 465 8.25 -0.58 14.30
CA SER A 465 9.52 -1.30 14.25
C SER A 465 10.64 -0.46 13.65
N VAL A 466 10.38 0.24 12.53
CA VAL A 466 11.35 1.17 11.92
C VAL A 466 11.77 2.24 12.91
N LEU A 467 10.80 2.89 13.57
CA LEU A 467 11.08 3.95 14.53
C LEU A 467 11.79 3.44 15.80
N TRP A 468 11.48 2.21 16.25
CA TRP A 468 12.22 1.54 17.32
C TRP A 468 13.69 1.35 16.93
N CYS A 469 13.95 0.78 15.75
CA CYS A 469 15.31 0.62 15.25
C CYS A 469 16.04 1.98 15.11
N SER A 470 15.33 3.06 14.78
CA SER A 470 15.90 4.41 14.72
C SER A 470 16.22 5.02 16.09
N GLY A 471 15.74 4.43 17.19
CA GLY A 471 15.99 4.88 18.55
C GLY A 471 15.02 5.95 19.08
N VAL A 472 13.79 5.99 18.55
CA VAL A 472 12.75 6.90 19.06
C VAL A 472 12.44 6.60 20.53
N SER A 473 12.15 7.64 21.31
CA SER A 473 11.87 7.48 22.75
C SER A 473 10.45 6.96 23.00
N SER A 474 9.47 7.53 22.29
CA SER A 474 8.07 7.14 22.39
C SER A 474 7.32 7.36 21.08
N VAL A 475 6.16 6.72 20.95
CA VAL A 475 5.20 6.97 19.87
C VAL A 475 3.82 7.28 20.46
N SER A 476 3.07 8.16 19.80
CA SER A 476 1.64 8.34 20.08
C SER A 476 0.81 7.52 19.10
N SER A 477 -0.15 6.77 19.61
CA SER A 477 -0.89 5.76 18.85
C SER A 477 -2.37 5.72 19.21
N GLU A 478 -3.24 5.65 18.22
CA GLU A 478 -4.67 5.35 18.40
C GLU A 478 -4.89 3.85 18.69
N ALA A 479 -3.87 3.03 18.39
CA ALA A 479 -3.87 1.57 18.41
C ALA A 479 -2.91 0.97 19.47
N PRO A 480 -2.90 1.43 20.73
CA PRO A 480 -1.93 0.93 21.71
C PRO A 480 -2.04 -0.58 21.93
N HIS A 481 -3.24 -1.15 21.77
CA HIS A 481 -3.50 -2.59 21.85
C HIS A 481 -2.82 -3.43 20.76
N ILE A 482 -2.45 -2.80 19.63
CA ILE A 482 -1.68 -3.41 18.54
C ILE A 482 -0.19 -3.28 18.85
N LEU A 483 0.29 -2.05 19.07
CA LEU A 483 1.72 -1.79 19.25
C LEU A 483 2.30 -2.44 20.50
N LYS A 484 1.53 -2.51 21.60
CA LYS A 484 1.98 -3.16 22.84
C LYS A 484 2.19 -4.67 22.68
N LYS A 485 1.61 -5.29 21.66
CA LYS A 485 1.84 -6.72 21.34
C LYS A 485 3.11 -6.99 20.54
N VAL A 486 3.78 -5.97 20.00
CA VAL A 486 5.04 -6.14 19.25
C VAL A 486 6.20 -6.40 20.22
N PRO A 487 6.70 -7.64 20.37
CA PRO A 487 7.70 -7.95 21.40
C PRO A 487 9.11 -7.49 21.01
N TYR A 488 9.36 -7.31 19.71
CA TYR A 488 10.63 -6.99 19.10
C TYR A 488 10.40 -6.33 17.73
N PRO A 489 11.31 -5.47 17.21
CA PRO A 489 11.15 -4.91 15.89
C PRO A 489 10.97 -6.01 14.84
N ILE A 490 9.93 -5.88 14.03
CA ILE A 490 9.69 -6.76 12.90
C ILE A 490 10.83 -6.53 11.90
N TRP A 491 11.40 -7.62 11.40
CA TRP A 491 12.48 -7.61 10.39
C TRP A 491 13.84 -7.07 10.87
N LEU A 492 14.11 -7.07 12.17
CA LEU A 492 15.47 -6.83 12.62
C LEU A 492 16.39 -7.96 12.14
N MET A 493 17.49 -7.59 11.48
CA MET A 493 18.43 -8.54 10.88
C MET A 493 19.86 -8.04 11.03
N LYS A 494 20.81 -8.94 11.28
CA LYS A 494 22.22 -8.54 11.29
C LYS A 494 22.69 -8.18 9.87
N PRO A 495 23.64 -7.24 9.73
CA PRO A 495 24.22 -6.91 8.41
C PRO A 495 24.77 -8.15 7.67
N ASP A 496 25.42 -9.07 8.39
CA ASP A 496 25.96 -10.30 7.80
C ASP A 496 24.86 -11.26 7.32
N GLU A 497 23.78 -11.40 8.10
CA GLU A 497 22.62 -12.21 7.72
C GLU A 497 21.92 -11.65 6.48
N TYR A 498 21.77 -10.32 6.42
CA TYR A 498 21.24 -9.63 5.26
C TYR A 498 22.12 -9.82 4.03
N CYS A 499 23.44 -9.70 4.18
CA CYS A 499 24.41 -9.94 3.12
C CYS A 499 24.34 -11.38 2.59
N VAL A 500 24.29 -12.38 3.48
CA VAL A 500 24.14 -13.79 3.10
C VAL A 500 22.82 -14.05 2.38
N LEU A 501 21.71 -13.51 2.87
CA LEU A 501 20.39 -13.63 2.24
C LEU A 501 20.40 -13.06 0.82
N TRP A 502 20.93 -11.85 0.66
CA TRP A 502 21.05 -11.17 -0.62
C TRP A 502 21.94 -11.95 -1.59
N VAL A 503 23.19 -12.24 -1.22
CA VAL A 503 24.15 -12.94 -2.10
C VAL A 503 23.62 -14.32 -2.49
N SER A 504 23.01 -15.04 -1.55
CA SER A 504 22.43 -16.36 -1.85
C SER A 504 21.28 -16.28 -2.84
N MET A 505 20.39 -15.29 -2.69
CA MET A 505 19.27 -15.09 -3.61
C MET A 505 19.76 -14.79 -5.04
N ASP A 506 20.75 -13.91 -5.18
CA ASP A 506 21.30 -13.53 -6.48
C ASP A 506 22.06 -14.67 -7.15
N LEU A 507 22.81 -15.46 -6.38
CA LEU A 507 23.49 -16.66 -6.89
C LEU A 507 22.50 -17.72 -7.36
N VAL A 508 21.44 -17.98 -6.59
CA VAL A 508 20.39 -18.93 -6.96
C VAL A 508 19.67 -18.44 -8.21
N SER A 509 19.28 -17.16 -8.24
CA SER A 509 18.65 -16.54 -9.42
C SER A 509 19.55 -16.70 -10.65
N PHE A 510 20.83 -16.35 -10.54
CA PHE A 510 21.77 -16.46 -11.65
C PHE A 510 21.92 -17.90 -12.15
N ALA A 511 22.08 -18.87 -11.24
CA ALA A 511 22.18 -20.28 -11.61
C ALA A 511 20.92 -20.78 -12.34
N VAL A 512 19.73 -20.40 -11.86
CA VAL A 512 18.45 -20.75 -12.49
C VAL A 512 18.32 -20.11 -13.88
N VAL A 513 18.64 -18.82 -14.02
CA VAL A 513 18.63 -18.11 -15.30
C VAL A 513 19.56 -18.81 -16.30
N ILE A 514 20.82 -19.07 -15.92
CA ILE A 514 21.78 -19.76 -16.79
C ILE A 514 21.30 -21.15 -17.18
N ALA A 515 20.77 -21.93 -16.24
CA ALA A 515 20.20 -23.25 -16.51
C ALA A 515 19.04 -23.18 -17.51
N ILE A 516 18.16 -22.20 -17.39
CA ILE A 516 17.04 -21.97 -18.32
C ILE A 516 17.53 -21.62 -19.72
N PHE A 517 18.51 -20.72 -19.84
CA PHE A 517 19.09 -20.35 -21.14
C PHE A 517 19.81 -21.53 -21.81
N ILE A 518 20.57 -22.33 -21.05
CA ILE A 518 21.21 -23.55 -21.56
C ILE A 518 20.17 -24.57 -21.99
N PHE A 519 19.15 -24.81 -21.17
CA PHE A 519 18.07 -25.76 -21.45
C PHE A 519 17.31 -25.38 -22.73
N GLN A 520 16.94 -24.10 -22.89
CA GLN A 520 16.26 -23.62 -24.10
C GLN A 520 17.14 -23.73 -25.35
N LYS A 521 18.44 -23.44 -25.22
CA LYS A 521 19.41 -23.64 -26.32
C LYS A 521 19.48 -25.11 -26.74
N TYR A 522 19.64 -26.02 -25.79
CA TYR A 522 19.67 -27.47 -26.06
C TYR A 522 18.37 -27.96 -26.71
N ARG A 523 17.22 -27.53 -26.19
CA ARG A 523 15.89 -27.85 -26.73
C ARG A 523 15.75 -27.40 -28.19
N SER A 524 16.26 -26.21 -28.53
CA SER A 524 16.21 -25.69 -29.91
C SER A 524 17.18 -26.41 -30.86
N SER A 525 18.39 -26.77 -30.38
CA SER A 525 19.36 -27.56 -31.15
C SER A 525 18.85 -28.98 -31.45
N GLY A 526 18.15 -29.62 -30.51
CA GLY A 526 17.51 -30.92 -30.74
C GLY A 526 16.41 -30.87 -31.81
N ILE A 527 15.65 -29.78 -31.88
CA ILE A 527 14.64 -29.57 -32.94
C ILE A 527 15.31 -29.36 -34.31
N HIS A 528 16.44 -28.65 -34.38
CA HIS A 528 17.19 -28.49 -35.64
C HIS A 528 17.85 -29.78 -36.13
N SER A 529 18.12 -30.76 -35.26
CA SER A 529 18.56 -32.11 -35.67
C SER A 529 17.44 -32.99 -36.24
N TYR A 530 16.17 -32.60 -36.05
CA TYR A 530 14.99 -33.21 -36.68
C TYR A 530 14.59 -32.39 -37.92
N ASN A 531 15.47 -32.32 -38.91
CA ASN A 531 15.13 -31.68 -40.18
C ASN A 531 14.11 -32.56 -40.95
N PRO A 532 12.87 -32.11 -41.20
CA PRO A 532 11.88 -32.92 -41.93
C PRO A 532 12.34 -33.29 -43.34
N GLU A 533 13.25 -32.51 -43.95
CA GLU A 533 13.87 -32.85 -45.23
C GLU A 533 14.74 -34.09 -45.14
N GLN A 534 15.45 -34.32 -44.02
CA GLN A 534 16.26 -35.53 -43.79
C GLN A 534 15.39 -36.79 -43.60
N ILE A 535 14.21 -36.63 -42.99
CA ILE A 535 13.23 -37.72 -42.86
C ILE A 535 12.56 -38.01 -44.20
N MET A 536 12.25 -36.97 -44.98
CA MET A 536 11.65 -37.13 -46.32
C MET A 536 12.66 -37.74 -47.31
N LEU A 537 13.94 -37.36 -47.25
CA LEU A 537 15.02 -37.95 -48.03
C LEU A 537 15.31 -39.40 -47.60
N SER A 538 15.37 -39.69 -46.30
CA SER A 538 15.58 -41.08 -45.82
C SER A 538 14.37 -42.00 -46.07
N ALA A 539 13.15 -41.46 -46.08
CA ALA A 539 11.93 -42.19 -46.47
C ALA A 539 11.80 -42.36 -48.00
N ALA A 540 12.22 -41.37 -48.80
CA ALA A 540 12.24 -41.46 -50.27
C ALA A 540 13.31 -42.45 -50.76
N VAL A 541 14.49 -42.49 -50.11
CA VAL A 541 15.55 -43.45 -50.42
C VAL A 541 15.14 -44.90 -50.11
N ARG A 542 14.22 -45.13 -49.15
CA ARG A 542 13.69 -46.49 -48.87
C ARG A 542 12.57 -46.96 -49.80
N ARG A 543 11.99 -46.10 -50.67
CA ARG A 543 10.90 -46.47 -51.58
C ARG A 543 11.26 -46.56 -53.05
N ALA A 544 12.52 -46.33 -53.43
CA ALA A 544 12.98 -46.54 -54.80
C ALA A 544 13.34 -48.01 -55.07
N SER A 545 12.39 -48.93 -54.89
CA SER A 545 12.48 -50.29 -55.43
C SER A 545 11.11 -50.96 -55.38
N ARG A 546 10.49 -51.11 -56.56
CA ARG A 546 9.55 -52.18 -57.01
C ARG A 546 8.13 -51.88 -57.53
N ASP A 547 7.48 -50.72 -57.37
CA ASP A 547 6.04 -50.62 -57.74
C ASP A 547 5.60 -49.47 -58.68
N VAL A 548 6.39 -49.08 -59.69
CA VAL A 548 6.00 -47.99 -60.63
C VAL A 548 5.60 -48.47 -62.04
N ASN A 549 5.31 -49.75 -62.26
CA ASN A 549 4.95 -50.26 -63.59
C ASN A 549 3.48 -50.67 -63.82
N VAL A 550 2.54 -50.41 -62.90
CA VAL A 550 1.15 -50.89 -63.06
C VAL A 550 0.11 -49.79 -63.36
N MET A 551 0.51 -48.51 -63.40
CA MET A 551 -0.46 -47.39 -63.53
C MET A 551 -0.32 -46.56 -64.81
N LYS A 552 0.02 -47.18 -65.95
CA LYS A 552 0.03 -46.52 -67.26
C LYS A 552 -0.98 -47.04 -68.29
N GLU A 553 -1.78 -48.07 -67.97
CA GLU A 553 -2.60 -48.76 -68.98
C GLU A 553 -4.12 -48.53 -68.91
N LYS A 554 -4.63 -47.60 -68.08
CA LYS A 554 -6.09 -47.38 -67.93
C LYS A 554 -6.62 -46.01 -68.40
N LEU A 555 -5.93 -45.30 -69.29
CA LEU A 555 -6.37 -43.98 -69.79
C LEU A 555 -6.49 -43.86 -71.32
N ILE A 556 -6.62 -44.98 -72.03
CA ILE A 556 -6.89 -44.97 -73.47
C ILE A 556 -8.05 -45.94 -73.70
N PHE A 557 -9.29 -45.47 -73.58
CA PHE A 557 -10.50 -45.97 -74.26
C PHE A 557 -11.73 -45.32 -73.60
N SER A 558 -12.19 -44.19 -74.15
CA SER A 558 -13.63 -43.90 -74.37
C SER A 558 -13.81 -42.41 -74.71
N GLY A 559 -13.70 -42.09 -76.00
CA GLY A 559 -14.19 -40.82 -76.54
C GLY A 559 -15.30 -41.09 -77.57
N ILE A 560 -16.57 -40.85 -77.17
CA ILE A 560 -17.63 -40.06 -77.85
C ILE A 560 -18.07 -40.50 -79.28
N PRO A 561 -19.34 -40.33 -79.78
CA PRO A 561 -20.66 -40.03 -79.17
C PRO A 561 -21.93 -40.72 -79.80
N ARG A 562 -23.12 -40.30 -79.30
CA ARG A 562 -24.40 -39.97 -80.00
C ARG A 562 -25.58 -40.98 -79.97
N VAL A 563 -26.70 -40.48 -79.40
CA VAL A 563 -28.06 -40.30 -80.02
C VAL A 563 -29.21 -41.29 -79.73
N HIS A 564 -30.32 -40.67 -79.27
CA HIS A 564 -31.77 -40.92 -79.43
C HIS A 564 -32.59 -41.98 -78.63
N ILE A 565 -33.64 -41.44 -77.98
CA ILE A 565 -35.09 -41.78 -78.02
C ILE A 565 -35.66 -42.82 -77.04
N SER A 566 -36.81 -42.39 -76.47
CA SER A 566 -37.94 -43.02 -75.75
C SER A 566 -38.06 -44.55 -75.74
N THR A 567 -38.67 -45.23 -74.77
CA THR A 567 -39.99 -45.05 -74.12
C THR A 567 -40.06 -45.99 -72.90
N ASP A 568 -40.92 -45.66 -71.94
CA ASP A 568 -41.59 -46.54 -70.95
C ASP A 568 -42.09 -47.88 -71.55
N PRO A 569 -42.38 -48.95 -70.76
CA PRO A 569 -43.32 -48.90 -69.63
C PRO A 569 -43.07 -49.83 -68.41
N GLN A 570 -43.71 -49.49 -67.29
CA GLN A 570 -44.09 -50.40 -66.19
C GLN A 570 -45.07 -51.50 -66.68
N PRO A 571 -45.22 -52.64 -65.96
CA PRO A 571 -46.30 -52.72 -64.94
C PRO A 571 -46.10 -53.68 -63.74
N LEU A 572 -46.84 -53.38 -62.65
CA LEU A 572 -47.53 -54.25 -61.65
C LEU A 572 -46.66 -55.14 -60.72
N GLU A 573 -46.91 -55.27 -59.41
CA GLU A 573 -48.06 -54.99 -58.51
C GLU A 573 -47.69 -54.13 -57.29
#